data_AF-R5MTH8-F1
#
_entry.id   AF-R5MTH8-F1
#
_cell.length_a   1.000
_cell.length_b   1.000
_cell.length_c   1.000
_cell.angle_alpha   90.00
_cell.angle_beta   90.00
_cell.angle_gamma   90.00
#
_symmetry.space_group_name_H-M   'P 1'
#
loop_
_entity.id
_entity.type
_entity.pdbx_description
1 polymer ?
#
loop_
_entity_poly.entity_id
_entity_poly.type
_entity_poly.pdbx_seq_one_letter_code
_entity_poly.pdbx_strand_id
1 'polypeptide(L)'
;MDNNLIGKFIAEKRKEKNLTQQQLGKILYVTDKAVSKWERGLSLPDITILEKLAEALDTDIYSILQIKQEKNINVEYILKHEKNKIKKQVVKKLLLSLTPIVIILIIIFFKLIPFGYDVVPLRYNHFEDKLIRLGVPKFSFLIKNNDTNYSLKNLRGKNVLINEQKNFLNTLSTLTCNNTNYYYDYDADTTIIDYSVKGKFIYNTISYTVYDGNYCNAKEIEEYNNKIGNISTFKVLDALDSDLKVYFLPDVEKGKTKNEWTASLKVYYEIDKIKHKYITLEDSSGKFEIQNEELIYYRTKINEKSDDIKIPNVSNFVIKNKKLILKDNYLSNYEQSIVLKEASDE
;
A
#
# COMPACT_ATOMS: atom_id res chain seq x y z
N MET A 1 -71.07 -27.05 20.45
CA MET A 1 -72.48 -27.48 20.40
C MET A 1 -73.27 -26.58 21.31
N ASP A 2 -74.34 -26.00 20.81
CA ASP A 2 -75.21 -25.11 21.58
C ASP A 2 -76.55 -25.81 21.80
N ASN A 3 -76.87 -26.10 23.07
CA ASN A 3 -78.09 -26.83 23.44
C ASN A 3 -79.36 -26.09 23.01
N ASN A 4 -79.34 -24.75 22.93
CA ASN A 4 -80.48 -23.98 22.46
C ASN A 4 -80.68 -24.13 20.95
N LEU A 5 -79.60 -24.20 20.17
CA LEU A 5 -79.69 -24.46 18.73
C LEU A 5 -80.19 -25.87 18.45
N ILE A 6 -79.70 -26.87 19.19
CA ILE A 6 -80.16 -28.26 19.11
C ILE A 6 -81.64 -28.34 19.49
N GLY A 7 -82.04 -27.71 20.59
CA GLY A 7 -83.43 -27.68 21.06
C GLY A 7 -84.39 -27.03 20.06
N LYS A 8 -84.00 -25.88 19.49
CA LYS A 8 -84.78 -25.22 18.44
C LYS A 8 -84.93 -26.11 17.20
N PHE A 9 -83.85 -26.75 16.76
CA PHE A 9 -83.86 -27.65 15.61
C PHE A 9 -84.80 -28.86 15.84
N ILE A 10 -84.76 -29.48 17.02
CA ILE A 10 -85.69 -30.55 17.41
C ILE A 10 -87.14 -30.06 17.38
N ALA A 11 -87.41 -28.87 17.93
CA ALA A 11 -88.75 -28.29 17.97
C ALA A 11 -89.28 -27.95 16.56
N GLU A 12 -88.43 -27.42 15.70
CA GLU A 12 -88.73 -27.11 14.29
C GLU A 12 -89.08 -28.39 13.53
N LYS A 13 -88.21 -29.40 13.59
CA LYS A 13 -88.44 -30.69 12.90
C LYS A 13 -89.68 -31.42 13.41
N ARG A 14 -89.92 -31.40 14.73
CA ARG A 14 -91.15 -31.99 15.29
C ARG A 14 -92.40 -31.31 14.73
N LYS A 15 -92.39 -29.98 14.64
CA LYS A 15 -93.51 -29.19 14.11
C LYS A 15 -93.70 -29.42 12.60
N GLU A 16 -92.62 -29.56 11.83
CA GLU A 16 -92.68 -29.94 10.41
C GLU A 16 -93.38 -31.29 10.21
N LYS A 17 -93.18 -32.24 11.14
CA LYS A 17 -93.88 -33.53 11.16
C LYS A 17 -95.29 -33.48 11.75
N ASN A 18 -95.80 -32.30 12.12
CA ASN A 18 -97.10 -32.07 12.76
C ASN A 18 -97.33 -32.88 14.05
N LEU A 19 -96.25 -33.21 14.78
CA LEU A 19 -96.33 -33.97 16.03
C LEU A 19 -96.44 -33.04 17.23
N THR A 20 -97.25 -33.38 18.25
CA THR A 20 -97.18 -32.73 19.57
C THR A 20 -95.98 -33.26 20.37
N GLN A 21 -95.54 -32.54 21.41
CA GLN A 21 -94.46 -33.03 22.29
C GLN A 21 -94.82 -34.39 22.93
N GLN A 22 -96.10 -34.60 23.24
CA GLN A 22 -96.61 -35.88 23.76
C GLN A 22 -96.54 -37.00 22.72
N GLN A 23 -96.87 -36.72 21.46
CA GLN A 23 -96.78 -37.69 20.37
C GLN A 23 -95.33 -38.08 20.07
N LEU A 24 -94.41 -37.10 20.02
CA LEU A 24 -92.98 -37.38 19.85
C LEU A 24 -92.43 -38.17 21.05
N GLY A 25 -92.82 -37.79 22.26
CA GLY A 25 -92.46 -38.55 23.48
C GLY A 25 -92.92 -40.00 23.43
N LYS A 26 -94.16 -40.24 22.95
CA LYS A 26 -94.70 -41.60 22.78
C LYS A 26 -93.93 -42.43 21.76
N ILE A 27 -93.53 -41.84 20.63
CA ILE A 27 -92.71 -42.52 19.60
C ILE A 27 -91.34 -42.91 20.17
N LEU A 28 -90.75 -42.04 21.00
CA LEU A 28 -89.40 -42.22 21.54
C LEU A 28 -89.37 -42.93 22.90
N TYR A 29 -90.52 -43.36 23.42
CA TYR A 29 -90.69 -43.93 24.77
C TYR A 29 -90.14 -43.04 25.90
N VAL A 30 -90.34 -41.72 25.77
CA VAL A 30 -89.98 -40.72 26.78
C VAL A 30 -91.17 -39.85 27.17
N THR A 31 -91.05 -39.16 28.31
CA THR A 31 -92.07 -38.19 28.72
C THR A 31 -92.07 -36.95 27.81
N ASP A 32 -93.24 -36.37 27.60
CA ASP A 32 -93.42 -35.05 26.96
C ASP A 32 -92.57 -33.95 27.63
N LYS A 33 -92.40 -34.04 28.97
CA LYS A 33 -91.51 -33.16 29.75
C LYS A 33 -90.04 -33.28 29.33
N ALA A 34 -89.57 -34.48 28.96
CA ALA A 34 -88.21 -34.68 28.47
C ALA A 34 -88.02 -33.97 27.11
N VAL A 35 -88.96 -34.17 26.19
CA VAL A 35 -88.99 -33.47 24.89
C VAL A 35 -89.02 -31.95 25.09
N SER A 36 -89.85 -31.44 26.00
CA SER A 36 -89.91 -30.02 26.35
C SER A 36 -88.61 -29.45 26.92
N LYS A 37 -87.84 -30.24 27.68
CA LYS A 37 -86.52 -29.82 28.18
C LYS A 37 -85.50 -29.78 27.04
N TRP A 38 -85.55 -30.73 26.11
CA TRP A 38 -84.70 -30.72 24.92
C TRP A 38 -84.97 -29.50 24.05
N GLU A 39 -86.24 -29.24 23.74
CA GLU A 39 -86.63 -28.13 22.87
C GLU A 39 -86.29 -26.75 23.44
N ARG A 40 -86.20 -26.64 24.78
CA ARG A 40 -85.80 -25.41 25.48
C ARG A 40 -84.30 -25.35 25.80
N GLY A 41 -83.51 -26.33 25.33
CA GLY A 41 -82.07 -26.39 25.59
C GLY A 41 -81.68 -26.66 27.04
N LEU A 42 -82.62 -27.06 27.90
CA LEU A 42 -82.40 -27.31 29.33
C LEU A 42 -81.75 -28.67 29.60
N SER A 43 -81.88 -29.60 28.66
CA SER A 43 -81.16 -30.88 28.66
C SER A 43 -80.98 -31.35 27.22
N LEU A 44 -80.19 -32.40 27.00
CA LEU A 44 -80.03 -33.04 25.69
C LEU A 44 -80.72 -34.41 25.67
N PRO A 45 -81.13 -34.89 24.47
CA PRO A 45 -81.48 -36.29 24.30
C PRO A 45 -80.26 -37.16 24.62
N ASP A 46 -80.51 -38.30 25.28
CA ASP A 46 -79.48 -39.30 25.54
C ASP A 46 -78.97 -39.88 24.21
N ILE A 47 -77.69 -40.26 24.15
CA ILE A 47 -77.07 -40.86 22.96
C ILE A 47 -77.85 -42.10 22.46
N THR A 48 -78.43 -42.87 23.38
CA THR A 48 -79.26 -44.04 23.08
C THR A 48 -80.57 -43.72 22.37
N ILE A 49 -81.02 -42.46 22.44
CA ILE A 49 -82.26 -41.97 21.84
C ILE A 49 -82.00 -41.19 20.55
N LEU A 50 -80.77 -40.69 20.34
CA LEU A 50 -80.45 -39.83 19.20
C LEU A 50 -80.75 -40.47 17.84
N GLU A 51 -80.49 -41.76 17.66
CA GLU A 51 -80.80 -42.47 16.40
C GLU A 51 -82.31 -42.55 16.16
N LYS A 52 -83.08 -42.94 17.17
CA LYS A 52 -84.54 -42.99 17.10
C LYS A 52 -85.17 -41.62 16.93
N LEU A 53 -84.58 -40.59 17.55
CA LEU A 53 -85.00 -39.20 17.40
C LEU A 53 -84.72 -38.70 15.98
N ALA A 54 -83.57 -39.05 15.40
CA ALA A 54 -83.22 -38.75 14.01
C ALA A 54 -84.20 -39.40 13.04
N GLU A 55 -84.54 -40.68 13.26
CA GLU A 55 -85.53 -41.40 12.46
C GLU A 55 -86.94 -40.80 12.58
N ALA A 56 -87.41 -40.54 13.81
CA ALA A 56 -88.73 -39.96 14.05
C ALA A 56 -88.90 -38.54 13.46
N LEU A 57 -87.80 -37.81 13.32
CA LEU A 57 -87.75 -36.46 12.78
C LEU A 57 -87.27 -36.39 11.32
N ASP A 58 -86.93 -37.54 10.71
CA ASP A 58 -86.46 -37.67 9.32
C ASP A 58 -85.25 -36.77 9.01
N THR A 59 -84.21 -36.91 9.84
CA THR A 59 -82.94 -36.18 9.78
C THR A 59 -81.79 -37.11 10.18
N ASP A 60 -80.54 -36.65 10.11
CA ASP A 60 -79.40 -37.38 10.67
C ASP A 60 -78.92 -36.82 12.03
N ILE A 61 -78.15 -37.62 12.77
CA ILE A 61 -77.63 -37.28 14.09
C ILE A 61 -76.70 -36.05 14.05
N TYR A 62 -75.89 -35.88 12.99
CA TYR A 62 -75.00 -34.71 12.88
C TYR A 62 -75.80 -33.42 12.72
N SER A 63 -76.90 -33.46 11.96
CA SER A 63 -77.85 -32.36 11.84
C SER A 63 -78.55 -32.04 13.16
N ILE A 64 -79.02 -33.05 13.91
CA ILE A 64 -79.58 -32.83 15.26
C ILE A 64 -78.56 -32.15 16.17
N LEU A 65 -77.32 -32.64 16.19
CA LEU A 65 -76.25 -32.10 17.03
C LEU A 65 -75.62 -30.81 16.49
N GLN A 66 -76.09 -30.30 15.34
CA GLN A 66 -75.59 -29.10 14.67
C GLN A 66 -74.07 -29.17 14.39
N ILE A 67 -73.56 -30.36 14.06
CA ILE A 67 -72.16 -30.58 13.73
C ILE A 67 -71.96 -30.30 12.24
N LYS A 68 -71.18 -29.27 11.91
CA LYS A 68 -70.69 -29.07 10.54
C LYS A 68 -69.61 -30.11 10.24
N GLN A 69 -69.85 -31.02 9.30
CA GLN A 69 -68.78 -31.87 8.77
C GLN A 69 -67.90 -31.04 7.82
N GLU A 70 -66.72 -30.62 8.28
CA GLU A 70 -65.69 -30.09 7.36
C GLU A 70 -65.02 -31.26 6.63
N LYS A 71 -65.45 -31.53 5.39
CA LYS A 71 -65.01 -32.70 4.62
C LYS A 71 -63.96 -32.44 3.54
N ASN A 72 -63.27 -31.30 3.52
CA ASN A 72 -62.31 -30.99 2.44
C ASN A 72 -60.95 -30.50 2.96
N ILE A 73 -60.17 -31.40 3.58
CA ILE A 73 -58.74 -31.18 3.78
C ILE A 73 -58.03 -31.57 2.48
N ASN A 74 -57.56 -30.58 1.71
CA ASN A 74 -56.75 -30.82 0.52
C ASN A 74 -55.31 -31.18 0.94
N VAL A 75 -55.09 -32.47 1.20
CA VAL A 75 -53.79 -33.01 1.65
C VAL A 75 -52.66 -32.68 0.66
N GLU A 76 -52.96 -32.66 -0.64
CA GLU A 76 -51.96 -32.37 -1.68
C GLU A 76 -51.47 -30.91 -1.61
N TYR A 77 -52.39 -29.97 -1.36
CA TYR A 77 -52.03 -28.57 -1.13
C TYR A 77 -51.12 -28.41 0.09
N ILE A 78 -51.44 -29.07 1.20
CA ILE A 78 -50.64 -29.02 2.44
C ILE A 78 -49.25 -29.59 2.20
N LEU A 79 -49.14 -30.76 1.56
CA LEU A 79 -47.86 -31.38 1.23
C LEU A 79 -47.01 -30.48 0.31
N LYS A 80 -47.63 -29.84 -0.68
CA LYS A 80 -46.94 -28.91 -1.59
C LYS A 80 -46.46 -27.67 -0.85
N HIS A 81 -47.28 -27.12 0.04
CA HIS A 81 -46.92 -25.97 0.87
C HIS A 81 -45.74 -26.28 1.80
N GLU A 82 -45.80 -27.40 2.53
CA GLU A 82 -44.72 -27.82 3.44
C GLU A 82 -43.42 -28.13 2.66
N LYS A 83 -43.50 -28.83 1.52
CA LYS A 83 -42.34 -29.05 0.63
C LYS A 83 -41.71 -27.73 0.17
N ASN A 84 -42.52 -26.74 -0.23
CA ASN A 84 -42.03 -25.43 -0.65
C ASN A 84 -41.38 -24.66 0.52
N LYS A 85 -41.96 -24.75 1.72
CA LYS A 85 -41.41 -24.13 2.93
C LYS A 85 -40.05 -24.73 3.29
N ILE A 86 -39.94 -26.07 3.27
CA ILE A 86 -38.67 -26.79 3.48
C ILE A 86 -37.65 -26.40 2.39
N LYS A 87 -38.05 -26.42 1.10
CA LYS A 87 -37.17 -26.02 -0.02
C LYS A 87 -36.63 -24.61 0.17
N LYS A 88 -37.48 -23.64 0.54
CA LYS A 88 -37.06 -22.26 0.84
C LYS A 88 -36.08 -22.19 2.02
N GLN A 89 -36.32 -22.95 3.09
CA GLN A 89 -35.42 -23.00 4.25
C GLN A 89 -34.05 -23.60 3.89
N VAL A 90 -34.02 -24.68 3.12
CA VAL A 90 -32.78 -25.33 2.64
C VAL A 90 -31.99 -24.38 1.75
N VAL A 91 -32.64 -23.74 0.76
CA VAL A 91 -31.99 -22.75 -0.12
C VAL A 91 -31.44 -21.56 0.68
N LYS A 92 -32.19 -21.04 1.66
CA LYS A 92 -31.72 -19.94 2.52
C LYS A 92 -30.47 -20.33 3.32
N LYS A 93 -30.44 -21.54 3.91
CA LYS A 93 -29.25 -22.05 4.62
C LYS A 93 -28.06 -22.22 3.68
N LEU A 94 -28.29 -22.76 2.47
CA LEU A 94 -27.27 -22.87 1.43
C LEU A 94 -26.68 -21.51 1.04
N LEU A 95 -27.52 -20.51 0.76
CA LEU A 95 -27.06 -19.16 0.43
C LEU A 95 -26.24 -18.54 1.57
N LEU A 96 -26.70 -18.66 2.82
CA LEU A 96 -25.97 -18.17 3.99
C LEU A 96 -24.58 -18.84 4.12
N SER A 97 -24.49 -20.15 3.87
CA SER A 97 -23.20 -20.87 3.91
C SER A 97 -22.23 -20.48 2.80
N LEU A 98 -22.71 -19.97 1.66
CA LEU A 98 -21.87 -19.54 0.54
C LEU A 98 -21.28 -18.13 0.75
N THR A 99 -21.93 -17.29 1.56
CA THR A 99 -21.47 -15.91 1.81
C THR A 99 -20.01 -15.78 2.27
N PRO A 100 -19.48 -16.56 3.23
CA PRO A 100 -18.08 -16.45 3.63
C PRO A 100 -17.12 -16.84 2.49
N ILE A 101 -17.49 -17.82 1.66
CA ILE A 101 -16.68 -18.26 0.52
C ILE A 101 -16.57 -17.13 -0.50
N VAL A 102 -17.69 -16.46 -0.81
CA VAL A 102 -17.70 -15.30 -1.71
C VAL A 102 -16.84 -14.16 -1.15
N ILE A 103 -16.94 -13.87 0.16
CA ILE A 103 -16.12 -12.84 0.81
C ILE A 103 -14.63 -13.18 0.71
N ILE A 104 -14.25 -14.44 0.96
CA ILE A 104 -12.86 -14.90 0.82
C ILE A 104 -12.38 -14.74 -0.62
N LEU A 105 -13.20 -15.10 -1.61
CA LEU A 105 -12.87 -14.93 -3.03
C LEU A 105 -12.66 -13.44 -3.38
N ILE A 106 -13.51 -12.54 -2.88
CA ILE A 106 -13.35 -11.10 -3.07
C ILE A 106 -12.02 -10.60 -2.46
N ILE A 107 -11.66 -11.06 -1.26
CA ILE A 107 -10.39 -10.68 -0.61
C ILE A 107 -9.19 -11.20 -1.41
N ILE A 108 -9.25 -12.44 -1.91
CA ILE A 108 -8.19 -13.01 -2.77
C ILE A 108 -8.08 -12.20 -4.05
N PHE A 109 -9.20 -11.91 -4.71
CA PHE A 109 -9.21 -11.15 -5.96
C PHE A 109 -8.67 -9.73 -5.77
N PHE A 110 -9.09 -9.04 -4.71
CA PHE A 110 -8.57 -7.72 -4.34
C PHE A 110 -7.04 -7.72 -4.14
N LYS A 111 -6.47 -8.81 -3.61
CA LYS A 111 -5.02 -8.96 -3.46
C LYS A 111 -4.28 -9.14 -4.79
N LEU A 112 -4.95 -9.60 -5.85
CA LEU A 112 -4.34 -9.91 -7.14
C LEU A 112 -4.47 -8.80 -8.18
N ILE A 113 -5.43 -7.87 -8.04
CA ILE A 113 -5.67 -6.80 -9.01
C ILE A 113 -4.61 -5.68 -8.91
N PRO A 114 -3.97 -5.30 -10.03
CA PRO A 114 -3.08 -4.13 -10.10
C PRO A 114 -3.86 -2.84 -10.36
N PHE A 115 -4.26 -2.16 -9.28
CA PHE A 115 -4.97 -0.87 -9.37
C PHE A 115 -4.07 0.32 -9.74
N GLY A 116 -2.75 0.12 -9.76
CA GLY A 116 -1.75 1.15 -10.00
C GLY A 116 -1.35 1.91 -8.73
N TYR A 117 -0.69 3.05 -8.94
CA TYR A 117 -0.18 3.93 -7.90
C TYR A 117 -0.57 5.39 -8.19
N ASP A 118 -0.56 6.22 -7.16
CA ASP A 118 -0.67 7.67 -7.26
C ASP A 118 0.71 8.28 -6.94
N VAL A 119 1.09 9.37 -7.62
CA VAL A 119 2.32 10.10 -7.29
C VAL A 119 2.00 11.14 -6.23
N VAL A 120 2.51 10.92 -5.01
CA VAL A 120 2.16 11.74 -3.84
C VAL A 120 3.36 12.63 -3.47
N PRO A 121 3.17 13.96 -3.34
CA PRO A 121 4.18 14.83 -2.79
C PRO A 121 4.30 14.62 -1.27
N LEU A 122 5.51 14.37 -0.78
CA LEU A 122 5.83 14.16 0.63
C LEU A 122 6.93 15.13 1.06
N ARG A 123 6.89 15.58 2.32
CA ARG A 123 7.90 16.48 2.87
C ARG A 123 9.20 15.72 3.15
N TYR A 124 10.31 16.31 2.74
CA TYR A 124 11.65 15.87 3.08
C TYR A 124 12.10 16.55 4.38
N ASN A 125 12.24 15.79 5.47
CA ASN A 125 12.43 16.41 6.79
C ASN A 125 13.76 17.15 6.98
N HIS A 126 14.74 16.99 6.09
CA HIS A 126 16.07 17.58 6.28
C HIS A 126 16.14 19.07 5.91
N PHE A 127 15.22 19.55 5.07
CA PHE A 127 15.18 20.94 4.62
C PHE A 127 13.74 21.45 4.67
N GLU A 128 13.53 22.55 5.40
CA GLU A 128 12.24 23.25 5.39
C GLU A 128 11.92 23.60 3.92
N ASP A 129 10.78 23.10 3.43
CA ASP A 129 10.21 23.31 2.08
C ASP A 129 10.58 22.36 0.94
N LYS A 130 11.45 21.36 1.13
CA LYS A 130 11.71 20.37 0.05
C LYS A 130 10.59 19.31 -0.03
N LEU A 131 9.98 19.20 -1.21
CA LEU A 131 8.97 18.18 -1.53
C LEU A 131 9.56 17.12 -2.46
N ILE A 132 9.37 15.84 -2.10
CA ILE A 132 9.71 14.70 -2.95
C ILE A 132 8.43 14.06 -3.50
N ARG A 133 8.53 13.37 -4.63
CA ARG A 133 7.41 12.65 -5.25
C ARG A 133 7.65 11.15 -5.17
N LEU A 134 6.74 10.43 -4.52
CA LEU A 134 6.83 8.96 -4.44
C LEU A 134 5.59 8.31 -5.04
N GLY A 135 5.79 7.22 -5.77
CA GLY A 135 4.73 6.33 -6.23
C GLY A 135 4.15 5.55 -5.05
N VAL A 136 2.93 5.88 -4.68
CA VAL A 136 2.18 5.25 -3.59
C VAL A 136 1.11 4.35 -4.21
N PRO A 137 1.25 3.01 -4.15
CA PRO A 137 0.23 2.08 -4.60
C PRO A 137 -1.15 2.44 -4.05
N LYS A 138 -2.20 2.37 -4.86
CA LYS A 138 -3.56 2.71 -4.42
C LYS A 138 -3.98 1.87 -3.21
N PHE A 139 -4.84 2.46 -2.36
CA PHE A 139 -5.29 1.90 -1.09
C PHE A 139 -4.19 1.71 -0.03
N SER A 140 -3.07 2.43 -0.17
CA SER A 140 -2.05 2.45 0.87
C SER A 140 -2.48 3.34 2.04
N PHE A 141 -2.01 3.02 3.23
CA PHE A 141 -2.36 3.68 4.48
C PHE A 141 -1.17 3.68 5.46
N LEU A 142 -1.29 4.43 6.56
CA LEU A 142 -0.24 4.56 7.59
C LEU A 142 1.12 4.96 7.00
N ILE A 143 1.15 6.05 6.23
CA ILE A 143 2.38 6.62 5.70
C ILE A 143 3.20 7.16 6.87
N LYS A 144 4.45 6.72 6.96
CA LYS A 144 5.45 7.17 7.93
C LYS A 144 6.71 7.61 7.20
N ASN A 145 7.28 8.72 7.62
CA ASN A 145 8.53 9.25 7.13
C ASN A 145 9.49 9.51 8.30
N ASN A 146 10.67 8.93 8.24
CA ASN A 146 11.78 9.14 9.16
C ASN A 146 12.97 9.66 8.34
N ASP A 147 13.09 10.98 8.25
CA ASP A 147 14.11 11.70 7.49
C ASP A 147 14.15 11.30 6.00
N THR A 148 15.01 10.35 5.66
CA THR A 148 15.22 9.82 4.32
C THR A 148 14.38 8.58 4.01
N ASN A 149 13.76 7.97 5.03
CA ASN A 149 13.07 6.70 4.90
C ASN A 149 11.55 6.89 4.91
N TYR A 150 10.88 6.39 3.88
CA TYR A 150 9.43 6.45 3.71
C TYR A 150 8.88 5.04 3.73
N SER A 151 7.80 4.83 4.49
CA SER A 151 7.12 3.54 4.56
C SER A 151 5.62 3.70 4.59
N LEU A 152 4.92 2.77 3.94
CA LEU A 152 3.47 2.75 3.84
C LEU A 152 2.96 1.31 3.82
N LYS A 153 1.76 1.10 4.33
CA LYS A 153 1.15 -0.24 4.42
C LYS A 153 0.09 -0.42 3.35
N ASN A 154 -0.05 -1.65 2.86
CA ASN A 154 -1.08 -2.00 1.88
C ASN A 154 -1.55 -3.45 2.08
N LEU A 155 -2.85 -3.70 1.90
CA LEU A 155 -3.44 -5.04 2.07
C LEU A 155 -3.32 -5.91 0.80
N ARG A 156 -2.98 -5.31 -0.34
CA ARG A 156 -2.84 -6.01 -1.63
C ARG A 156 -1.64 -6.93 -1.65
N GLY A 157 -1.60 -7.87 -2.61
CA GLY A 157 -0.57 -8.90 -2.70
C GLY A 157 0.83 -8.34 -2.95
N LYS A 158 1.85 -8.96 -2.33
CA LYS A 158 3.26 -8.52 -2.41
C LYS A 158 3.74 -8.33 -3.85
N ASN A 159 3.46 -9.30 -4.74
CA ASN A 159 3.94 -9.25 -6.13
C ASN A 159 3.31 -8.11 -6.93
N VAL A 160 2.01 -7.83 -6.71
CA VAL A 160 1.32 -6.69 -7.32
C VAL A 160 1.99 -5.39 -6.90
N LEU A 161 2.26 -5.24 -5.60
CA LEU A 161 2.90 -4.04 -5.04
C LEU A 161 4.34 -3.87 -5.52
N ILE A 162 5.12 -4.96 -5.64
CA ILE A 162 6.47 -4.92 -6.21
C ILE A 162 6.41 -4.42 -7.65
N ASN A 163 5.48 -4.93 -8.46
CA ASN A 163 5.35 -4.52 -9.84
C ASN A 163 4.92 -3.05 -9.97
N GLU A 164 3.97 -2.59 -9.15
CA GLU A 164 3.56 -1.18 -9.16
C GLU A 164 4.65 -0.24 -8.67
N GLN A 165 5.39 -0.62 -7.63
CA GLN A 165 6.58 0.12 -7.18
C GLN A 165 7.62 0.21 -8.30
N LYS A 166 7.92 -0.91 -8.98
CA LYS A 166 8.83 -0.92 -10.13
C LYS A 166 8.31 -0.05 -11.29
N ASN A 167 7.01 -0.10 -11.58
CA ASN A 167 6.41 0.71 -12.63
C ASN A 167 6.56 2.21 -12.34
N PHE A 168 6.51 2.63 -11.08
CA PHE A 168 6.85 4.00 -10.68
C PHE A 168 8.34 4.28 -10.85
N LEU A 169 9.21 3.41 -10.34
CA LEU A 169 10.66 3.63 -10.46
C LEU A 169 11.12 3.75 -11.92
N ASN A 170 10.51 2.97 -12.83
CA ASN A 170 10.78 3.03 -14.26
C ASN A 170 10.36 4.36 -14.93
N THR A 171 9.57 5.21 -14.26
CA THR A 171 9.29 6.57 -14.77
C THR A 171 10.40 7.56 -14.42
N LEU A 172 11.31 7.19 -13.53
CA LEU A 172 12.44 8.01 -13.11
C LEU A 172 13.67 7.71 -13.98
N SER A 173 14.63 8.64 -13.98
CA SER A 173 15.87 8.45 -14.71
C SER A 173 16.80 7.48 -13.98
N THR A 174 17.44 6.57 -14.69
CA THR A 174 18.39 5.64 -14.07
C THR A 174 19.78 6.28 -13.94
N LEU A 175 20.36 6.23 -12.74
CA LEU A 175 21.76 6.52 -12.49
C LEU A 175 22.50 5.21 -12.24
N THR A 176 23.72 5.08 -12.73
CA THR A 176 24.55 3.89 -12.52
C THR A 176 25.90 4.30 -11.95
N CYS A 177 26.24 3.78 -10.77
CA CYS A 177 27.57 3.89 -10.17
C CYS A 177 27.86 2.64 -9.34
N ASN A 178 29.13 2.23 -9.27
CA ASN A 178 29.56 1.01 -8.56
C ASN A 178 28.74 -0.24 -8.94
N ASN A 179 28.47 -0.40 -10.25
CA ASN A 179 27.66 -1.50 -10.81
C ASN A 179 26.23 -1.61 -10.23
N THR A 180 25.72 -0.55 -9.59
CA THR A 180 24.38 -0.50 -9.01
C THR A 180 23.56 0.59 -9.69
N ASN A 181 22.30 0.28 -9.96
CA ASN A 181 21.35 1.22 -10.56
C ASN A 181 20.48 1.87 -9.48
N TYR A 182 20.38 3.19 -9.55
CA TYR A 182 19.53 4.03 -8.70
C TYR A 182 18.54 4.82 -9.56
N TYR A 183 17.51 5.37 -8.94
CA TYR A 183 16.45 6.09 -9.65
C TYR A 183 16.43 7.56 -9.22
N TYR A 184 16.61 8.47 -10.17
CA TYR A 184 16.77 9.90 -9.94
C TYR A 184 15.60 10.68 -10.51
N ASP A 185 15.07 11.56 -9.66
CA ASP A 185 14.05 12.54 -9.99
C ASP A 185 14.72 13.91 -10.20
N TYR A 186 14.78 14.36 -11.46
CA TYR A 186 15.38 15.66 -11.84
C TYR A 186 14.58 16.88 -11.36
N ASP A 187 13.26 16.71 -11.19
CA ASP A 187 12.35 17.79 -10.76
C ASP A 187 12.56 18.06 -9.28
N ALA A 188 12.57 16.99 -8.47
CA ALA A 188 12.76 17.07 -7.03
C ALA A 188 14.25 17.15 -6.63
N ASP A 189 15.17 16.89 -7.55
CA ASP A 189 16.59 16.71 -7.29
C ASP A 189 16.84 15.71 -6.15
N THR A 190 16.35 14.48 -6.31
CA THR A 190 16.48 13.41 -5.31
C THR A 190 16.71 12.05 -5.96
N THR A 191 17.44 11.18 -5.26
CA THR A 191 17.71 9.80 -5.70
C THR A 191 17.05 8.79 -4.77
N ILE A 192 16.29 7.84 -5.31
CA ILE A 192 15.84 6.65 -4.59
C ILE A 192 17.00 5.64 -4.59
N ILE A 193 17.56 5.41 -3.41
CA ILE A 193 18.75 4.56 -3.22
C ILE A 193 18.43 3.16 -2.72
N ASP A 194 17.28 2.97 -2.08
CA ASP A 194 16.75 1.66 -1.69
C ASP A 194 15.23 1.64 -1.78
N TYR A 195 14.67 0.47 -2.07
CA TYR A 195 13.24 0.24 -2.12
C TYR A 195 12.90 -1.22 -1.86
N SER A 196 11.81 -1.48 -1.13
CA SER A 196 11.39 -2.85 -0.88
C SER A 196 9.90 -2.98 -0.58
N VAL A 197 9.37 -4.18 -0.81
CA VAL A 197 8.06 -4.60 -0.32
C VAL A 197 8.24 -5.80 0.60
N LYS A 198 7.99 -5.60 1.90
CA LYS A 198 8.10 -6.65 2.93
C LYS A 198 6.71 -7.11 3.35
N GLY A 199 6.45 -8.42 3.28
CA GLY A 199 5.15 -8.99 3.63
C GLY A 199 5.03 -9.38 5.09
N LYS A 200 3.86 -9.12 5.67
CA LYS A 200 3.37 -9.70 6.93
C LYS A 200 2.04 -10.43 6.67
N PHE A 201 1.52 -11.10 7.69
CA PHE A 201 0.31 -11.93 7.58
C PHE A 201 -0.91 -11.16 7.01
N ILE A 202 -1.12 -9.92 7.44
CA ILE A 202 -2.32 -9.13 7.11
C ILE A 202 -2.04 -8.06 6.04
N TYR A 203 -0.84 -7.48 6.05
CA TYR A 203 -0.46 -6.36 5.20
C TYR A 203 0.98 -6.49 4.72
N ASN A 204 1.29 -5.79 3.64
CA ASN A 204 2.64 -5.55 3.15
C ASN A 204 3.07 -4.13 3.52
N THR A 205 4.36 -3.96 3.78
CA THR A 205 5.00 -2.66 3.95
C THR A 205 5.81 -2.36 2.69
N ILE A 206 5.52 -1.24 2.05
CA ILE A 206 6.30 -0.69 0.94
C ILE A 206 7.21 0.37 1.52
N SER A 207 8.48 0.34 1.15
CA SER A 207 9.52 1.23 1.67
C SER A 207 10.32 1.85 0.53
N TYR A 208 10.74 3.10 0.73
CA TYR A 208 11.68 3.85 -0.09
C TYR A 208 12.71 4.53 0.82
N THR A 209 13.97 4.55 0.40
CA THR A 209 15.02 5.38 0.99
C THR A 209 15.48 6.38 -0.06
N VAL A 210 15.46 7.66 0.31
CA VAL A 210 15.67 8.79 -0.58
C VAL A 210 16.89 9.58 -0.14
N TYR A 211 17.77 9.88 -1.08
CA TYR A 211 18.92 10.75 -0.93
C TYR A 211 18.64 12.11 -1.58
N ASP A 212 19.11 13.18 -0.94
CA ASP A 212 19.00 14.54 -1.45
C ASP A 212 20.09 14.82 -2.49
N GLY A 213 19.69 15.06 -3.74
CA GLY A 213 20.59 15.26 -4.87
C GLY A 213 20.94 13.97 -5.62
N ASN A 214 21.93 14.06 -6.51
CA ASN A 214 22.46 12.93 -7.26
C ASN A 214 23.41 12.09 -6.39
N TYR A 215 22.97 10.89 -6.02
CA TYR A 215 23.73 9.99 -5.14
C TYR A 215 25.06 9.52 -5.73
N CYS A 216 25.11 9.28 -7.05
CA CYS A 216 26.32 8.84 -7.72
C CYS A 216 27.39 9.93 -7.75
N ASN A 217 27.00 11.18 -7.96
CA ASN A 217 27.90 12.32 -7.90
C ASN A 217 28.49 12.49 -6.49
N ALA A 218 27.67 12.31 -5.45
CA ALA A 218 28.15 12.34 -4.07
C ALA A 218 29.16 11.21 -3.78
N LYS A 219 28.93 10.01 -4.32
CA LYS A 219 29.84 8.86 -4.21
C LYS A 219 31.17 9.08 -4.93
N GLU A 220 31.14 9.71 -6.10
CA GLU A 220 32.35 10.08 -6.84
C GLU A 220 33.21 11.07 -6.04
N ILE A 221 32.59 12.04 -5.36
CA ILE A 221 33.28 12.96 -4.44
C ILE A 221 33.92 12.22 -3.28
N GLU A 222 33.21 11.27 -2.66
CA GLU A 222 33.77 10.43 -1.60
C GLU A 222 34.99 9.63 -2.10
N GLU A 223 34.93 9.09 -3.33
CA GLU A 223 36.04 8.35 -3.94
C GLU A 223 37.27 9.25 -4.17
N TYR A 224 37.07 10.45 -4.73
CA TYR A 224 38.15 11.41 -4.95
C TYR A 224 38.75 11.86 -3.60
N ASN A 225 37.90 12.15 -2.62
CA ASN A 225 38.32 12.50 -1.27
C ASN A 225 39.15 11.39 -0.59
N ASN A 226 38.84 10.12 -0.85
CA ASN A 226 39.61 8.99 -0.34
C ASN A 226 40.99 8.89 -1.00
N LYS A 227 41.07 9.16 -2.32
CA LYS A 227 42.31 9.08 -3.09
C LYS A 227 43.27 10.23 -2.78
N ILE A 228 42.79 11.46 -2.83
CA ILE A 228 43.64 12.65 -2.71
C ILE A 228 43.41 13.45 -1.43
N GLY A 229 42.52 13.03 -0.53
CA GLY A 229 42.13 13.86 0.61
C GLY A 229 41.05 14.87 0.23
N ASN A 230 40.63 15.74 1.16
CA ASN A 230 39.51 16.64 0.96
C ASN A 230 39.72 17.53 -0.28
N ILE A 231 38.84 17.40 -1.26
CA ILE A 231 38.90 18.15 -2.51
C ILE A 231 38.81 19.65 -2.30
N SER A 232 38.21 20.11 -1.20
CA SER A 232 38.12 21.54 -0.88
C SER A 232 39.40 22.09 -0.23
N THR A 233 40.39 21.24 0.06
CA THR A 233 41.65 21.65 0.68
C THR A 233 42.73 21.81 -0.38
N PHE A 234 43.36 22.98 -0.41
CA PHE A 234 44.49 23.23 -1.29
C PHE A 234 45.70 22.37 -0.91
N LYS A 235 46.46 21.97 -1.92
CA LYS A 235 47.67 21.19 -1.76
C LYS A 235 48.89 22.07 -1.92
N VAL A 236 49.85 21.89 -1.03
CA VAL A 236 51.09 22.67 -0.96
C VAL A 236 52.31 21.78 -1.19
N LEU A 237 53.40 22.38 -1.65
CA LEU A 237 54.69 21.69 -1.78
C LEU A 237 55.17 21.14 -0.43
N ASP A 238 55.50 19.85 -0.41
CA ASP A 238 56.05 19.14 0.75
C ASP A 238 57.58 19.24 0.77
N ALA A 239 58.09 20.46 0.93
CA ALA A 239 59.51 20.75 1.05
C ALA A 239 59.72 21.88 2.06
N LEU A 240 60.40 21.56 3.18
CA LEU A 240 60.53 22.45 4.34
C LEU A 240 61.35 23.72 4.06
N ASP A 241 62.28 23.69 3.09
CA ASP A 241 63.21 24.80 2.81
C ASP A 241 63.25 25.20 1.32
N SER A 242 62.18 24.91 0.57
CA SER A 242 62.12 25.27 -0.85
C SER A 242 61.71 26.73 -1.06
N ASP A 243 62.45 27.40 -1.95
CA ASP A 243 62.12 28.74 -2.47
C ASP A 243 60.92 28.68 -3.42
N LEU A 244 60.60 27.49 -3.91
CA LEU A 244 59.45 27.21 -4.74
C LEU A 244 58.20 27.03 -3.86
N LYS A 245 57.14 27.78 -4.16
CA LYS A 245 55.81 27.60 -3.55
C LYS A 245 54.86 27.11 -4.63
N VAL A 246 54.35 25.89 -4.46
CA VAL A 246 53.37 25.28 -5.37
C VAL A 246 52.06 25.12 -4.64
N TYR A 247 50.98 25.67 -5.21
CA TYR A 247 49.61 25.52 -4.73
C TYR A 247 48.76 24.87 -5.81
N PHE A 248 48.21 23.69 -5.52
CA PHE A 248 47.20 23.06 -6.35
C PHE A 248 45.86 23.11 -5.63
N LEU A 249 44.91 23.83 -6.19
CA LEU A 249 43.59 24.10 -5.60
C LEU A 249 42.55 23.32 -6.41
N PRO A 250 42.26 22.05 -6.05
CA PRO A 250 41.17 21.33 -6.67
C PRO A 250 39.82 21.88 -6.22
N ASP A 251 38.81 21.70 -7.05
CA ASP A 251 37.43 22.07 -6.78
C ASP A 251 36.48 21.16 -7.59
N VAL A 252 35.20 21.18 -7.22
CA VAL A 252 34.15 20.39 -7.86
C VAL A 252 32.89 21.24 -8.09
N GLU A 253 32.54 21.41 -9.36
CA GLU A 253 31.25 21.96 -9.74
C GLU A 253 30.23 20.83 -9.78
N LYS A 254 29.30 20.85 -8.82
CA LYS A 254 28.25 19.84 -8.68
C LYS A 254 27.22 19.98 -9.79
N GLY A 255 27.31 19.15 -10.81
CA GLY A 255 26.28 19.03 -11.84
C GLY A 255 25.14 18.10 -11.44
N LYS A 256 23.98 18.24 -12.12
CA LYS A 256 22.86 17.30 -11.96
C LYS A 256 23.13 15.92 -12.55
N THR A 257 23.87 15.87 -13.65
CA THR A 257 24.17 14.62 -14.40
C THR A 257 25.54 14.06 -14.06
N LYS A 258 26.56 14.92 -14.00
CA LYS A 258 27.95 14.57 -13.72
C LYS A 258 28.63 15.73 -13.00
N ASN A 259 29.59 15.43 -12.12
CA ASN A 259 30.47 16.44 -11.57
C ASN A 259 31.46 16.95 -12.62
N GLU A 260 31.81 18.23 -12.53
CA GLU A 260 32.96 18.77 -13.23
C GLU A 260 34.09 19.04 -12.24
N TRP A 261 35.25 18.44 -12.52
CA TRP A 261 36.43 18.50 -11.68
C TRP A 261 37.38 19.57 -12.21
N THR A 262 37.58 20.63 -11.43
CA THR A 262 38.38 21.79 -11.84
C THR A 262 39.54 22.00 -10.88
N ALA A 263 40.61 22.63 -11.33
CA ALA A 263 41.70 22.99 -10.44
C ALA A 263 42.40 24.25 -10.92
N SER A 264 43.02 24.96 -9.98
CA SER A 264 44.01 26.00 -10.28
C SER A 264 45.38 25.56 -9.79
N LEU A 265 46.41 25.80 -10.59
CA LEU A 265 47.81 25.56 -10.23
C LEU A 265 48.55 26.89 -10.21
N LYS A 266 49.09 27.23 -9.04
CA LYS A 266 49.87 28.45 -8.82
C LYS A 266 51.26 28.08 -8.36
N VAL A 267 52.25 28.59 -9.07
CA VAL A 267 53.67 28.32 -8.81
C VAL A 267 54.38 29.66 -8.69
N TYR A 268 54.95 29.90 -7.51
CA TYR A 268 55.73 31.09 -7.20
C TYR A 268 57.15 30.69 -6.83
N TYR A 269 58.12 31.54 -7.17
CA TYR A 269 59.50 31.37 -6.75
C TYR A 269 59.95 32.59 -5.96
N GLU A 270 60.48 32.34 -4.75
CA GLU A 270 60.96 33.38 -3.84
C GLU A 270 62.36 33.85 -4.26
N ILE A 271 62.46 35.07 -4.76
CA ILE A 271 63.73 35.65 -5.22
C ILE A 271 64.46 36.45 -4.14
N ASP A 272 63.76 36.84 -3.06
CA ASP A 272 64.33 37.53 -1.90
C ASP A 272 63.59 37.10 -0.63
N LYS A 273 64.23 36.23 0.17
CA LYS A 273 63.69 35.69 1.43
C LYS A 273 63.51 36.73 2.51
N ILE A 274 64.30 37.81 2.50
CA ILE A 274 64.25 38.84 3.54
C ILE A 274 63.04 39.74 3.32
N LYS A 275 62.71 40.02 2.06
CA LYS A 275 61.58 40.87 1.67
C LYS A 275 60.33 40.10 1.28
N HIS A 276 60.37 38.76 1.32
CA HIS A 276 59.32 37.88 0.81
C HIS A 276 58.85 38.28 -0.59
N LYS A 277 59.82 38.49 -1.49
CA LYS A 277 59.54 38.88 -2.88
C LYS A 277 59.44 37.62 -3.74
N TYR A 278 58.33 37.47 -4.43
CA TYR A 278 58.04 36.34 -5.30
C TYR A 278 57.94 36.77 -6.77
N ILE A 279 58.27 35.84 -7.67
CA ILE A 279 57.89 35.89 -9.08
C ILE A 279 56.88 34.78 -9.36
N THR A 280 55.92 35.03 -10.25
CA THR A 280 55.01 34.00 -10.73
C THR A 280 55.71 33.19 -11.81
N LEU A 281 55.90 31.90 -11.57
CA LEU A 281 56.35 30.96 -12.60
C LEU A 281 55.15 30.48 -13.43
N GLU A 282 54.03 30.18 -12.76
CA GLU A 282 52.78 29.77 -13.40
C GLU A 282 51.57 30.20 -12.56
N ASP A 283 50.56 30.75 -13.24
CA ASP A 283 49.17 30.79 -12.77
C ASP A 283 48.29 30.20 -13.88
N SER A 284 47.74 29.00 -13.65
CA SER A 284 46.89 28.31 -14.61
C SER A 284 45.62 27.78 -13.96
N SER A 285 44.57 27.60 -14.78
CA SER A 285 43.35 26.91 -14.39
C SER A 285 42.93 25.88 -15.44
N GLY A 286 42.25 24.85 -14.98
CA GLY A 286 42.04 23.67 -15.80
C GLY A 286 41.01 22.71 -15.23
N LYS A 287 40.88 21.59 -15.94
CA LYS A 287 40.12 20.42 -15.49
C LYS A 287 41.09 19.37 -15.02
N PHE A 288 40.67 18.51 -14.11
CA PHE A 288 41.44 17.33 -13.75
C PHE A 288 40.55 16.10 -13.73
N GLU A 289 41.17 14.92 -13.79
CA GLU A 289 40.50 13.67 -13.53
C GLU A 289 41.44 12.72 -12.82
N ILE A 290 40.88 11.70 -12.16
CA ILE A 290 41.67 10.66 -11.51
C ILE A 290 41.41 9.32 -12.19
N GLN A 291 42.44 8.75 -12.80
CA GLN A 291 42.40 7.45 -13.46
C GLN A 291 43.62 6.62 -13.04
N ASN A 292 43.43 5.34 -12.70
CA ASN A 292 44.53 4.41 -12.39
C ASN A 292 45.58 4.93 -11.38
N GLU A 293 45.13 5.50 -10.26
CA GLU A 293 46.00 6.12 -9.23
C GLU A 293 46.83 7.33 -9.71
N GLU A 294 46.47 7.91 -10.85
CA GLU A 294 47.06 9.15 -11.36
C GLU A 294 46.01 10.26 -11.43
N LEU A 295 46.39 11.45 -10.99
CA LEU A 295 45.65 12.68 -11.25
C LEU A 295 46.23 13.32 -12.51
N ILE A 296 45.38 13.53 -13.51
CA ILE A 296 45.75 14.16 -14.78
C ILE A 296 45.15 15.56 -14.79
N TYR A 297 46.00 16.58 -14.81
CA TYR A 297 45.60 17.98 -14.85
C TYR A 297 45.77 18.55 -16.25
N TYR A 298 44.66 19.01 -16.83
CA TYR A 298 44.57 19.61 -18.15
C TYR A 298 44.40 21.11 -18.02
N ARG A 299 45.42 21.86 -18.42
CA ARG A 299 45.35 23.33 -18.43
C ARG A 299 44.41 23.79 -19.52
N THR A 300 43.40 24.55 -19.15
CA THR A 300 42.45 25.18 -20.09
C THR A 300 42.76 26.65 -20.30
N LYS A 301 43.39 27.29 -19.30
CA LYS A 301 43.76 28.70 -19.31
C LYS A 301 45.08 28.88 -18.56
N ILE A 302 45.96 29.70 -19.12
CA ILE A 302 47.19 30.18 -18.46
C ILE A 302 47.01 31.68 -18.29
N ASN A 303 46.92 32.14 -17.05
CA ASN A 303 46.75 33.55 -16.70
C ASN A 303 48.10 34.28 -16.70
N GLU A 304 49.13 33.65 -16.14
CA GLU A 304 50.49 34.19 -16.04
C GLU A 304 51.51 33.06 -16.20
N LYS A 305 52.64 33.35 -16.85
CA LYS A 305 53.76 32.41 -17.02
C LYS A 305 55.08 33.16 -17.07
N SER A 306 56.14 32.55 -16.54
CA SER A 306 57.51 32.99 -16.79
C SER A 306 58.02 32.43 -18.12
N ASP A 307 58.86 33.20 -18.81
CA ASP A 307 59.55 32.76 -20.04
C ASP A 307 60.62 31.69 -19.76
N ASP A 308 61.06 31.56 -18.51
CA ASP A 308 62.10 30.62 -18.08
C ASP A 308 61.62 29.17 -18.01
N ILE A 309 60.29 28.94 -18.10
CA ILE A 309 59.70 27.61 -18.02
C ILE A 309 58.82 27.29 -19.22
N LYS A 310 58.89 26.02 -19.65
CA LYS A 310 57.98 25.47 -20.65
C LYS A 310 56.86 24.71 -19.96
N ILE A 311 55.75 25.40 -19.69
CA ILE A 311 54.56 24.81 -19.07
C ILE A 311 53.92 23.79 -20.04
N PRO A 312 53.72 22.52 -19.64
CA PRO A 312 53.06 21.53 -20.48
C PRO A 312 51.54 21.73 -20.47
N ASN A 313 50.84 21.34 -21.54
CA ASN A 313 49.37 21.39 -21.57
C ASN A 313 48.72 20.42 -20.56
N VAL A 314 49.42 19.33 -20.24
CA VAL A 314 48.95 18.27 -19.33
C VAL A 314 50.05 17.97 -18.30
N SER A 315 49.66 17.79 -17.05
CA SER A 315 50.56 17.33 -15.98
C SER A 315 49.97 16.11 -15.28
N ASN A 316 50.78 15.06 -15.14
CA ASN A 316 50.41 13.81 -14.48
C ASN A 316 51.01 13.76 -13.09
N PHE A 317 50.17 13.50 -12.09
CA PHE A 317 50.58 13.33 -10.70
C PHE A 317 50.26 11.90 -10.26
N VAL A 318 51.28 11.16 -9.81
CA VAL A 318 51.05 9.88 -9.13
C VAL A 318 50.48 10.16 -7.75
N ILE A 319 49.37 9.49 -7.41
CA ILE A 319 48.73 9.60 -6.11
C ILE A 319 49.35 8.54 -5.20
N LYS A 320 49.99 8.96 -4.11
CA LYS A 320 50.55 8.04 -3.10
C LYS A 320 50.31 8.59 -1.71
N ASN A 321 49.59 7.84 -0.88
CA ASN A 321 49.23 8.24 0.49
C ASN A 321 48.61 9.66 0.53
N LYS A 322 47.67 9.94 -0.38
CA LYS A 322 47.02 11.26 -0.59
C LYS A 322 47.93 12.41 -1.07
N LYS A 323 49.23 12.15 -1.24
CA LYS A 323 50.18 13.09 -1.85
C LYS A 323 50.15 12.97 -3.38
N LEU A 324 50.40 14.08 -4.06
CA LEU A 324 50.50 14.17 -5.51
C LEU A 324 51.96 14.34 -5.92
N ILE A 325 52.51 13.38 -6.64
CA ILE A 325 53.91 13.39 -7.09
C ILE A 325 53.94 13.68 -8.58
N LEU A 326 54.47 14.83 -8.98
CA LEU A 326 54.57 15.21 -10.40
C LEU A 326 55.58 14.31 -11.13
N LYS A 327 55.16 13.63 -12.22
CA LYS A 327 56.03 12.71 -12.98
C LYS A 327 57.02 13.47 -13.86
N ASP A 328 56.49 14.27 -14.79
CA ASP A 328 57.28 15.06 -15.74
C ASP A 328 57.53 16.44 -15.14
N ASN A 329 58.52 16.52 -14.25
CA ASN A 329 58.83 17.74 -13.50
C ASN A 329 59.43 18.83 -14.41
N TYR A 330 58.56 19.63 -15.03
CA TYR A 330 58.94 20.83 -15.80
C TYR A 330 59.48 21.98 -14.91
N LEU A 331 59.44 21.83 -13.58
CA LEU A 331 60.00 22.75 -12.59
C LEU A 331 61.35 22.25 -12.03
N SER A 332 61.98 21.28 -12.68
CA SER A 332 63.23 20.62 -12.22
C SER A 332 64.42 21.57 -12.04
N ASN A 333 64.40 22.74 -12.68
CA ASN A 333 65.39 23.80 -12.46
C ASN A 333 65.26 24.49 -11.09
N TYR A 334 64.09 24.41 -10.45
CA TYR A 334 63.78 25.07 -9.19
C TYR A 334 63.71 24.08 -8.01
N GLU A 335 63.20 22.87 -8.23
CA GLU A 335 63.09 21.84 -7.20
C GLU A 335 63.20 20.44 -7.83
N GLN A 336 63.97 19.54 -7.23
CA GLN A 336 64.27 18.22 -7.81
C GLN A 336 63.02 17.34 -7.91
N SER A 337 62.14 17.43 -6.91
CA SER A 337 60.90 16.65 -6.85
C SER A 337 59.74 17.51 -6.37
N ILE A 338 58.64 17.50 -7.12
CA ILE A 338 57.41 18.17 -6.73
C ILE A 338 56.47 17.14 -6.11
N VAL A 339 56.38 17.16 -4.79
CA VAL A 339 55.43 16.36 -4.01
C VAL A 339 54.48 17.32 -3.32
N LEU A 340 53.18 17.22 -3.61
CA LEU A 340 52.16 18.07 -2.99
C LEU A 340 51.42 17.28 -1.92
N LYS A 341 51.27 17.87 -0.73
CA LYS A 341 50.46 17.35 0.38
C LYS A 341 49.27 18.27 0.65
N GLU A 342 48.26 17.78 1.35
CA GLU A 342 47.24 18.69 1.91
C GLU A 342 47.91 19.71 2.80
N ALA A 343 47.48 20.97 2.71
CA ALA A 343 47.79 21.94 3.75
C ALA A 343 47.10 21.47 5.04
N SER A 344 47.87 20.91 5.97
CA SER A 344 47.44 20.80 7.35
C SER A 344 47.36 22.22 7.93
N ASP A 345 46.38 22.47 8.80
CA ASP A 345 46.39 23.64 9.68
C ASP A 345 47.65 23.54 10.57
N GLU A 346 48.79 24.03 10.09
CA GLU A 346 49.99 24.32 10.91
C GLU A 346 49.83 25.67 11.61
#